data_AF-A0A1Z4KWS3-F1
#
_entry.id   AF-A0A1Z4KWS3-F1
#
_cell.length_a   1.000
_cell.length_b   1.000
_cell.length_c   1.000
_cell.angle_alpha   90.00
_cell.angle_beta   90.00
_cell.angle_gamma   90.00
#
_symmetry.space_group_name_H-M   'P 1'
#
loop_
_entity.id
_entity.type
_entity.pdbx_description
1 polymer ?
#
loop_
_entity_poly.entity_id
_entity_poly.type
_entity_poly.pdbx_seq_one_letter_code
_entity_poly.pdbx_strand_id
1 'polypeptide(L)'
;MNKLNRVYDSTLLSSSKVYQIDRNLYQYLYKTGTIQAPQYIFRPLARQRKKADLQLNHKALTNRCYEVEGATTKSSVISQESLQLALF
;
A
#
# COMPACT_ATOMS: atom_id res chain seq x y z
N MET A 1 -15.46 -1.97 14.00
CA MET A 1 -14.77 -0.80 13.43
C MET A 1 -13.30 -1.15 13.31
N ASN A 2 -12.69 -1.01 12.13
CA ASN A 2 -11.25 -1.20 11.99
C ASN A 2 -10.54 -0.04 12.69
N LYS A 3 -9.53 -0.33 13.51
CA LYS A 3 -8.70 0.72 14.12
C LYS A 3 -7.80 1.33 13.05
N LEU A 4 -7.78 2.66 13.01
CA LEU A 4 -6.99 3.44 12.05
C LEU A 4 -5.86 4.13 12.80
N ASN A 5 -4.62 3.76 12.48
CA ASN A 5 -3.42 4.31 13.10
C ASN A 5 -2.79 5.31 12.13
N ARG A 6 -2.71 6.58 12.53
CA ARG A 6 -2.14 7.63 11.67
C ARG A 6 -0.66 7.36 11.42
N VAL A 7 -0.23 7.46 10.16
CA VAL A 7 1.17 7.29 9.77
C VAL A 7 1.89 8.63 9.97
N TYR A 8 2.68 8.76 11.04
CA TYR A 8 3.43 9.98 11.33
C TYR A 8 4.80 10.05 10.66
N ASP A 9 5.36 8.90 10.28
CA ASP A 9 6.64 8.79 9.59
C ASP A 9 6.57 7.72 8.51
N SER A 10 7.29 7.97 7.43
CA SER A 10 7.53 7.03 6.34
C SER A 10 8.24 5.74 6.74
N THR A 11 8.98 5.72 7.85
CA THR A 11 9.62 4.49 8.35
C THR A 11 8.60 3.42 8.78
N LEU A 12 7.36 3.83 9.06
CA LEU A 12 6.25 2.92 9.41
C LEU A 12 5.63 2.25 8.19
N LEU A 13 5.98 2.70 6.98
CA LEU A 13 5.46 2.16 5.73
C LEU A 13 6.08 0.80 5.43
N SER A 14 5.22 -0.20 5.34
CA SER A 14 5.50 -1.54 4.83
C SER A 14 4.56 -1.88 3.67
N SER A 15 5.08 -2.62 2.69
CA SER A 15 4.32 -3.19 1.56
C SER A 15 3.34 -4.29 1.99
N SER A 16 3.53 -4.89 3.17
CA SER A 16 2.67 -5.94 3.72
C SER A 16 1.39 -5.43 4.39
N LYS A 17 1.27 -4.11 4.57
CA LYS A 17 0.19 -3.45 5.30
C LYS A 17 -0.77 -2.74 4.34
N VAL A 18 -1.98 -2.47 4.84
CA VAL A 18 -3.00 -1.68 4.13
C VAL A 18 -3.13 -0.29 4.73
N TYR A 19 -3.25 0.71 3.87
CA TYR A 19 -3.41 2.12 4.25
C TYR A 19 -4.71 2.68 3.71
N GLN A 20 -5.43 3.43 4.54
CA GLN A 20 -6.56 4.23 4.13
C GLN A 20 -6.09 5.67 3.83
N ILE A 21 -6.34 6.12 2.61
CA ILE A 21 -6.05 7.49 2.14
C ILE A 21 -7.29 8.00 1.42
N ASP A 22 -7.82 9.15 1.85
CA ASP A 22 -9.04 9.75 1.28
C ASP A 22 -10.19 8.75 1.13
N ARG A 23 -10.43 7.94 2.18
CA ARG A 23 -11.45 6.88 2.27
C ARG A 23 -11.27 5.69 1.31
N ASN A 24 -10.16 5.62 0.57
CA ASN A 24 -9.82 4.49 -0.30
C ASN A 24 -8.67 3.68 0.33
N LEU A 25 -8.62 2.38 0.05
CA LEU A 25 -7.57 1.50 0.58
C LEU A 25 -6.45 1.29 -0.43
N TYR A 26 -5.23 1.39 0.04
CA TYR A 26 -4.02 1.31 -0.76
C TYR A 26 -2.99 0.38 -0.12
N GLN A 27 -2.12 -0.15 -0.96
CA GLN A 27 -0.88 -0.81 -0.59
C GLN A 27 0.30 0.12 -0.87
N TYR A 28 1.24 0.23 0.05
CA TYR A 28 2.49 0.93 -0.22
C TYR A 28 3.39 0.11 -1.16
N LEU A 29 3.95 0.75 -2.19
CA LEU A 29 4.88 0.10 -3.13
C LEU A 29 6.34 0.44 -2.79
N TYR A 30 6.72 1.70 -2.99
CA TYR A 30 8.10 2.17 -2.84
C TYR A 30 8.17 3.69 -2.66
N LYS A 31 9.35 4.16 -2.22
CA LYS A 31 9.71 5.58 -2.13
C LYS A 31 10.50 5.98 -3.38
N THR A 32 10.23 7.17 -3.89
CA THR A 32 10.97 7.81 -5.00
C THR A 32 11.20 9.30 -4.69
N GLY A 33 11.83 10.03 -5.62
CA GLY A 33 12.18 11.44 -5.47
C GLY A 33 13.50 11.67 -4.74
N THR A 34 13.76 12.92 -4.34
CA THR A 34 15.00 13.32 -3.68
C THR A 34 14.86 13.28 -2.15
N ILE A 35 15.97 13.42 -1.43
CA ILE A 35 15.97 13.51 0.04
C ILE A 35 15.13 14.71 0.51
N GLN A 36 15.19 15.83 -0.20
CA GLN A 36 14.47 17.07 0.12
C GLN A 36 12.99 17.00 -0.28
N ALA A 37 12.65 16.23 -1.32
CA ALA A 37 11.29 16.12 -1.85
C ALA A 37 10.90 14.64 -2.05
N PRO A 38 10.80 13.85 -0.96
CA PRO A 38 10.47 12.44 -1.06
C PRO A 38 9.02 12.25 -1.50
N GLN A 39 8.82 11.23 -2.31
CA GLN A 39 7.53 10.80 -2.84
C GLN A 39 7.28 9.34 -2.48
N TYR A 40 6.05 9.00 -2.14
CA TYR A 40 5.63 7.68 -1.68
C TYR A 40 4.52 7.19 -2.60
N ILE A 41 4.73 6.03 -3.21
CA ILE A 41 3.83 5.46 -4.22
C ILE A 41 2.94 4.40 -3.59
N PHE A 42 1.64 4.50 -3.87
CA PHE A 42 0.59 3.67 -3.30
C PHE A 42 -0.27 3.07 -4.42
N ARG A 43 -0.52 1.77 -4.38
CA ARG A 43 -1.40 1.09 -5.32
C ARG A 43 -2.78 0.87 -4.72
N PRO A 44 -3.89 1.23 -5.41
CA PRO A 44 -5.22 0.92 -4.92
C PRO A 44 -5.42 -0.60 -4.85
N LEU A 45 -6.12 -1.08 -3.82
CA LEU A 45 -6.46 -2.51 -3.73
C LEU A 45 -7.47 -2.90 -4.82
N ALA A 46 -7.42 -4.18 -5.22
CA ALA A 46 -8.34 -4.74 -6.20
C ALA A 46 -9.81 -4.50 -5.80
N ARG A 47 -10.69 -4.37 -6.80
CA ARG A 47 -12.14 -4.08 -6.66
C ARG A 47 -12.50 -2.65 -6.25
N GLN A 48 -11.56 -1.71 -6.25
CA GLN A 48 -11.89 -0.29 -6.13
C GLN A 48 -12.14 0.37 -7.48
N ARG A 49 -12.94 1.45 -7.48
CA ARG A 49 -13.16 2.29 -8.66
C ARG A 49 -11.88 2.96 -9.14
N LYS A 50 -10.98 3.31 -8.21
CA LYS A 50 -9.67 3.89 -8.54
C LYS A 50 -8.72 2.78 -9.01
N LYS A 51 -8.16 2.96 -10.21
CA LYS A 51 -7.17 2.05 -10.80
C LYS A 51 -5.76 2.63 -10.88
N ALA A 52 -5.61 3.94 -10.72
CA ALA A 52 -4.33 4.61 -10.80
C ALA A 52 -3.58 4.57 -9.45
N ASP A 53 -2.27 4.38 -9.53
CA ASP A 53 -1.37 4.51 -8.38
C ASP A 53 -1.40 5.97 -7.87
N LEU A 54 -1.36 6.14 -6.55
CA LEU A 54 -1.39 7.42 -5.86
C LEU A 54 0.02 7.79 -5.40
N GLN A 55 0.43 9.01 -5.71
CA GLN A 55 1.69 9.60 -5.25
C GLN A 55 1.44 10.59 -4.12
N LEU A 56 2.13 10.41 -3.00
CA LEU A 56 2.11 11.31 -1.84
C LEU A 56 3.48 11.93 -1.59
N ASN A 57 3.53 13.22 -1.27
CA ASN A 57 4.71 13.82 -0.63
C ASN A 57 4.68 13.59 0.90
N HIS A 58 5.76 13.95 1.60
CA HIS A 58 5.85 13.76 3.05
C HIS A 58 4.72 14.45 3.84
N LYS A 59 4.39 15.70 3.51
CA LYS A 59 3.31 16.45 4.17
C LYS A 59 1.94 15.79 3.96
N ALA A 60 1.68 15.26 2.77
CA ALA A 60 0.44 14.56 2.47
C ALA A 60 0.39 13.21 3.18
N LEU A 61 1.49 12.48 3.23
CA LEU A 61 1.59 11.22 3.96
C LEU A 61 1.17 11.39 5.42
N THR A 62 1.77 12.34 6.13
CA THR A 62 1.51 12.54 7.56
C THR A 62 0.13 13.12 7.87
N ASN A 63 -0.55 13.74 6.91
CA ASN A 63 -1.86 14.36 7.10
C ASN A 63 -3.05 13.47 6.75
N ARG A 64 -2.91 12.58 5.78
CA ARG A 64 -4.05 11.81 5.24
C ARG A 64 -3.84 10.29 5.14
N CYS A 65 -2.69 9.77 5.56
CA CYS A 65 -2.42 8.33 5.53
C CYS A 65 -2.67 7.70 6.91
N TYR A 66 -3.48 6.64 6.92
CA TYR A 66 -3.79 5.86 8.11
C TYR A 66 -3.53 4.38 7.82
N GLU A 67 -2.70 3.72 8.61
CA GLU A 67 -2.60 2.27 8.61
C GLU A 67 -3.90 1.67 9.16
N VAL A 68 -4.42 0.65 8.47
CA VAL A 68 -5.56 -0.12 8.93
C VAL A 68 -5.04 -1.28 9.78
N GLU A 69 -5.22 -1.19 11.10
CA GLU A 69 -4.69 -2.18 12.03
C GLU A 69 -5.24 -3.58 11.75
N GLY A 70 -4.36 -4.58 11.69
CA GLY A 70 -4.70 -5.96 11.39
C GLY A 70 -4.96 -6.28 9.91
N ALA A 71 -5.07 -5.27 9.03
CA ALA A 71 -5.22 -5.49 7.60
C ALA A 71 -3.86 -5.68 6.94
N THR A 72 -3.68 -6.83 6.29
CA THR A 72 -2.45 -7.16 5.57
C THR A 72 -2.75 -7.47 4.11
N THR A 73 -1.82 -7.12 3.25
CA THR A 73 -1.88 -7.37 1.80
C THR A 73 -1.34 -8.74 1.45
N LYS A 74 -1.44 -9.74 2.37
CA LYS A 74 -1.03 -11.13 2.11
C LYS A 74 -1.83 -11.69 0.91
N SER A 75 -1.30 -11.39 -0.25
CA SER A 75 -1.52 -12.02 -1.51
C SER A 75 -0.60 -13.24 -1.49
N SER A 76 -0.97 -14.27 -0.74
CA SER A 76 -0.73 -15.62 -1.23
C SER A 76 -1.65 -15.80 -2.44
N VAL A 77 -1.35 -15.08 -3.53
CA VAL A 77 -1.69 -15.53 -4.86
C VAL A 77 -0.74 -16.71 -5.08
N ILE A 78 -1.12 -17.85 -4.51
CA ILE A 78 -0.90 -19.09 -5.22
C ILE A 78 -1.80 -18.92 -6.44
N SER A 79 -1.25 -18.38 -7.53
CA SER A 79 -1.87 -18.57 -8.83
C SER A 79 -1.97 -20.08 -8.99
N GLN A 80 -3.18 -20.62 -8.84
CA GLN A 80 -3.50 -22.04 -9.09
C GLN A 80 -3.12 -22.50 -10.51
N GLU A 81 -2.69 -21.57 -11.37
CA GLU A 81 -2.30 -21.78 -12.76
C GLU A 81 -0.77 -21.94 -12.97
N SER A 82 0.05 -21.94 -11.92
CA SER A 82 1.53 -21.98 -12.07
C SER A 82 2.23 -23.19 -11.41
N LEU A 83 1.49 -24.28 -11.19
CA LEU A 83 2.09 -25.59 -10.92
C LEU A 83 1.87 -26.53 -12.11
N GLN A 84 2.41 -26.16 -13.28
CA GLN A 84 2.84 -27.17 -14.24
C GLN A 84 4.34 -27.34 -14.07
N LEU A 85 4.71 -28.11 -13.03
CA LEU A 85 6.03 -28.75 -12.98
C LEU A 85 6.04 -29.75 -14.14
N ALA A 86 6.75 -29.40 -15.21
CA ALA A 86 7.10 -30.36 -16.25
C ALA A 86 7.96 -31.46 -15.60
N LEU A 87 7.37 -32.65 -15.43
CA LEU A 87 8.10 -33.90 -15.27
C LEU A 87 8.09 -34.58 -16.63
N PHE A 88 9.07 -34.28 -17.49
CA PHE A 88 9.61 -35.20 -18.50
C PHE A 88 11.05 -34.79 -18.82
#